data_AF-A0A9D2PGV9-F1
#
_entry.id   AF-A0A9D2PGV9-F1
#
_cell.length_a   1.000
_cell.length_b   1.000
_cell.length_c   1.000
_cell.angle_alpha   90.00
_cell.angle_beta   90.00
_cell.angle_gamma   90.00
#
_symmetry.space_group_name_H-M   'P 1'
#
loop_
_entity.id
_entity.type
_entity.pdbx_description
1 polymer ?
#
loop_
_entity_poly.entity_id
_entity_poly.type
_entity_poly.pdbx_seq_one_letter_code
_entity_poly.pdbx_strand_id
1 'polypeptide(L)'
;MEREYFLTTDRIGFSDERLNTDLDDSAEEQSAGRNAVLYIHGKGGSHLEAEQYRKNCPGFDIIGVDYEVDVPWIVEDKIRQVYDEAEKKYQHIDVIASSIGAYFAMHSLQKKHIEKALFISPIVDMEKLILDMMNWAGVSEEELAGKGEIPTDFGETLSWEYLCFVRENPICWNVPTEILYGGKDNLTSRKTIEQFTDCHNVRLTVMEEGEHWFHTKEHLTFLDRWMKDIMLTETEKSESDNKIKIRIADVGDYIQVRDFYYSLIDAMEDAEYKPGWERDIYPTQEFLVHSIEKGNLYIGRVNEYIAACMVVNHEYNDGYHNARWSVNVKDSELFVIHALGVHPAYSGKGIAKQMVQKVINTAREQKIKTIRLDVLEGNIPAEQVYTQMGFVYCSTIKMFYEDTGWTNYRLFEYIVN
;
A
#
# COMPACT_ATOMS: atom_id res chain seq x y z
N MET A 1 -14.87 -52.96 -21.55
CA MET A 1 -14.13 -53.04 -22.82
C MET A 1 -12.69 -52.69 -22.47
N GLU A 2 -12.01 -53.68 -21.93
CA GLU A 2 -10.60 -53.61 -21.50
C GLU A 2 -9.69 -53.69 -22.72
N ARG A 3 -8.52 -53.06 -22.66
CA ARG A 3 -7.35 -53.44 -23.45
C ARG A 3 -6.10 -53.32 -22.59
N GLU A 4 -5.67 -54.46 -22.08
CA GLU A 4 -4.26 -54.76 -21.83
C GLU A 4 -3.51 -54.89 -23.16
N TYR A 5 -2.23 -54.51 -23.20
CA TYR A 5 -1.23 -55.16 -24.05
C TYR A 5 0.09 -55.29 -23.29
N PHE A 6 0.64 -56.51 -23.37
CA PHE A 6 1.83 -57.04 -22.70
C PHE A 6 3.16 -56.63 -23.36
N LEU A 7 4.21 -56.58 -22.51
CA LEU A 7 5.64 -56.98 -22.66
C LEU A 7 6.43 -56.53 -23.91
N THR A 8 7.68 -56.07 -23.78
CA THR A 8 8.83 -56.94 -23.48
C THR A 8 10.10 -56.12 -23.18
N THR A 9 10.93 -56.74 -22.35
CA THR A 9 12.28 -56.35 -21.92
C THR A 9 13.32 -56.48 -23.01
N ASP A 10 14.29 -55.56 -23.08
CA ASP A 10 15.65 -55.88 -23.51
C ASP A 10 16.69 -55.08 -22.72
N ARG A 11 17.66 -55.83 -22.17
CA ARG A 11 18.86 -55.34 -21.50
C ARG A 11 19.95 -55.12 -22.54
N ILE A 12 20.59 -53.94 -22.54
CA ILE A 12 21.99 -53.80 -22.95
C ILE A 12 22.64 -52.81 -21.98
N GLY A 13 23.68 -53.27 -21.28
CA GLY A 13 24.52 -52.43 -20.43
C GLY A 13 25.80 -52.03 -21.15
N PHE A 14 26.29 -50.82 -20.87
CA PHE A 14 27.67 -50.33 -20.99
C PHE A 14 27.80 -49.14 -20.02
N SER A 15 28.49 -49.34 -18.90
CA SER A 15 29.84 -48.82 -18.60
C SER A 15 29.86 -47.37 -18.13
N ASP A 16 29.88 -47.21 -16.80
CA ASP A 16 30.79 -46.39 -16.00
C ASP A 16 31.43 -45.17 -16.68
N GLU A 17 30.96 -43.97 -16.32
CA GLU A 17 31.85 -42.81 -16.20
C GLU A 17 31.33 -41.82 -15.14
N ARG A 18 32.20 -41.62 -14.15
CA ARG A 18 32.10 -40.78 -12.96
C ARG A 18 31.58 -39.38 -13.28
N LEU A 19 30.59 -38.91 -12.53
CA LEU A 19 30.38 -37.49 -12.26
C LEU A 19 29.98 -37.32 -10.80
N ASN A 20 30.72 -36.42 -10.14
CA ASN A 20 30.63 -36.02 -8.74
C ASN A 20 29.17 -35.88 -8.27
N THR A 21 28.85 -36.59 -7.18
CA THR A 21 27.80 -36.15 -6.27
C THR A 21 28.46 -35.22 -5.26
N ASP A 22 28.59 -33.95 -5.64
CA ASP A 22 28.65 -32.90 -4.65
C ASP A 22 27.29 -32.94 -3.95
N LEU A 23 27.31 -33.45 -2.71
CA LEU A 23 26.21 -33.39 -1.79
C LEU A 23 25.84 -31.92 -1.65
N ASP A 24 24.67 -31.59 -2.19
CA ASP A 24 24.10 -30.27 -2.16
C ASP A 24 23.67 -29.97 -0.72
N ASP A 25 24.61 -29.45 0.07
CA ASP A 25 24.41 -28.84 1.38
C ASP A 25 23.60 -27.52 1.30
N SER A 26 22.88 -27.25 0.19
CA SER A 26 22.03 -26.05 0.05
C SER A 26 20.60 -26.20 0.61
N ALA A 27 20.26 -27.33 1.23
CA ALA A 27 18.95 -27.52 1.88
C ALA A 27 18.86 -26.94 3.31
N GLU A 28 19.97 -26.49 3.92
CA GLU A 28 19.99 -25.94 5.29
C GLU A 28 20.19 -24.42 5.38
N GLU A 29 20.16 -23.69 4.26
CA GLU A 29 20.35 -22.23 4.24
C GLU A 29 19.12 -21.44 3.75
N GLN A 30 17.92 -21.85 4.19
CA GLN A 30 16.68 -21.07 3.98
C GLN A 30 15.71 -21.07 5.18
N SER A 31 16.18 -21.22 6.42
CA SER A 31 15.33 -21.04 7.61
C SER A 31 15.32 -19.58 8.11
N ALA A 32 15.10 -18.61 7.21
CA ALA A 32 14.50 -17.36 7.64
C ALA A 32 13.05 -17.68 8.04
N GLY A 33 12.65 -17.39 9.28
CA GLY A 33 11.34 -17.74 9.82
C GLY A 33 10.20 -17.43 8.85
N ARG A 34 9.53 -18.47 8.37
CA ARG A 34 8.39 -18.30 7.46
C ARG A 34 7.18 -17.81 8.25
N ASN A 35 6.42 -16.90 7.65
CA ASN A 35 5.19 -16.35 8.23
C ASN A 35 3.99 -16.85 7.44
N ALA A 36 2.85 -17.07 8.11
CA ALA A 36 1.62 -17.46 7.45
C ALA A 36 0.42 -16.62 7.90
N VAL A 37 -0.53 -16.46 6.99
CA VAL A 37 -1.86 -15.93 7.27
C VAL A 37 -2.87 -17.05 7.07
N LEU A 38 -3.64 -17.36 8.11
CA LEU A 38 -4.82 -18.21 7.99
C LEU A 38 -6.03 -17.35 7.59
N TYR A 39 -6.68 -17.71 6.49
CA TYR A 39 -7.92 -17.07 6.04
C TYR A 39 -9.14 -17.91 6.40
N ILE A 40 -10.10 -17.32 7.11
CA ILE A 40 -11.35 -17.94 7.56
C ILE A 40 -12.52 -17.18 6.92
N HIS A 41 -13.24 -17.84 6.03
CA HIS A 41 -14.21 -17.18 5.16
C HIS A 41 -15.57 -16.89 5.84
N GLY A 42 -16.35 -16.00 5.23
CA GLY A 42 -17.71 -15.73 5.67
C GLY A 42 -18.71 -16.80 5.21
N LYS A 43 -19.97 -16.61 5.61
CA LYS A 43 -21.10 -17.44 5.17
C LYS A 43 -21.24 -17.37 3.65
N GLY A 44 -21.35 -18.52 2.99
CA GLY A 44 -21.42 -18.63 1.53
C GLY A 44 -20.12 -18.32 0.79
N GLY A 45 -19.02 -18.05 1.52
CA GLY A 45 -17.69 -17.87 0.96
C GLY A 45 -16.94 -19.19 0.74
N SER A 46 -15.66 -19.09 0.41
CA SER A 46 -14.79 -20.24 0.18
C SER A 46 -13.35 -19.97 0.62
N HIS A 47 -12.63 -21.02 1.03
CA HIS A 47 -11.19 -20.97 1.28
C HIS A 47 -10.38 -20.40 0.11
N LEU A 48 -10.87 -20.54 -1.13
CA LEU A 48 -10.21 -20.03 -2.34
C LEU A 48 -10.15 -18.50 -2.39
N GLU A 49 -11.06 -17.81 -1.69
CA GLU A 49 -11.04 -16.35 -1.60
C GLU A 49 -9.77 -15.82 -0.92
N ALA A 50 -9.06 -16.66 -0.17
CA ALA A 50 -7.75 -16.34 0.40
C ALA A 50 -6.81 -15.70 -0.64
N GLU A 51 -6.86 -16.17 -1.89
CA GLU A 51 -5.96 -15.70 -2.95
C GLU A 51 -6.10 -14.20 -3.23
N GLN A 52 -7.28 -13.61 -3.03
CA GLN A 52 -7.49 -12.18 -3.28
C GLN A 52 -6.65 -11.29 -2.36
N TYR A 53 -6.28 -11.81 -1.18
CA TYR A 53 -5.53 -11.10 -0.16
C TYR A 53 -4.01 -11.28 -0.29
N ARG A 54 -3.54 -12.21 -1.14
CA ARG A 54 -2.10 -12.52 -1.30
C ARG A 54 -1.30 -11.27 -1.65
N LYS A 55 -1.82 -10.43 -2.55
CA LYS A 55 -1.20 -9.17 -2.97
C LYS A 55 -1.02 -8.14 -1.83
N ASN A 56 -1.73 -8.30 -0.72
CA ASN A 56 -1.71 -7.40 0.44
C ASN A 56 -0.87 -7.96 1.60
N CYS A 57 -0.37 -9.21 1.51
CA CYS A 57 0.37 -9.89 2.58
C CYS A 57 1.79 -10.29 2.09
N PRO A 58 2.65 -9.34 1.69
CA PRO A 58 4.00 -9.67 1.23
C PRO A 58 4.80 -10.35 2.35
N GLY A 59 5.55 -11.40 2.01
CA GLY A 59 6.34 -12.15 2.99
C GLY A 59 5.55 -13.17 3.83
N PHE A 60 4.25 -13.35 3.54
CA PHE A 60 3.42 -14.38 4.18
C PHE A 60 2.93 -15.41 3.16
N ASP A 61 2.93 -16.67 3.57
CA ASP A 61 2.15 -17.71 2.90
C ASP A 61 0.68 -17.60 3.35
N ILE A 62 -0.27 -17.65 2.41
CA ILE A 62 -1.69 -17.57 2.74
C ILE A 62 -2.37 -18.94 2.64
N ILE A 63 -3.12 -19.29 3.68
CA ILE A 63 -3.75 -20.60 3.86
C ILE A 63 -5.24 -20.39 4.07
N GLY A 64 -6.06 -20.70 3.07
CA GLY A 64 -7.52 -20.73 3.23
C GLY A 64 -7.95 -21.97 4.01
N VAL A 65 -8.77 -21.79 5.06
CA VAL A 65 -9.38 -22.90 5.79
C VAL A 65 -10.63 -23.37 5.06
N ASP A 66 -10.64 -24.62 4.62
CA ASP A 66 -11.75 -25.23 3.88
C ASP A 66 -12.75 -25.90 4.82
N TYR A 67 -13.94 -25.32 4.97
CA TYR A 67 -15.09 -25.92 5.66
C TYR A 67 -16.37 -25.66 4.87
N GLU A 68 -17.30 -26.62 4.91
CA GLU A 68 -18.50 -26.61 4.06
C GLU A 68 -19.77 -26.13 4.78
N VAL A 69 -19.75 -26.06 6.11
CA VAL A 69 -20.93 -25.77 6.93
C VAL A 69 -20.66 -24.64 7.92
N ASP A 70 -21.67 -23.83 8.21
CA ASP A 70 -21.58 -22.71 9.15
C ASP A 70 -21.96 -23.12 10.58
N VAL A 71 -21.45 -24.26 11.05
CA VAL A 71 -21.77 -24.85 12.37
C VAL A 71 -20.53 -24.85 13.25
N PRO A 72 -20.51 -24.11 14.38
CA PRO A 72 -19.27 -23.79 15.07
C PRO A 72 -18.53 -25.00 15.63
N TRP A 73 -19.24 -26.01 16.18
CA TRP A 73 -18.60 -27.24 16.69
C TRP A 73 -18.06 -28.15 15.59
N ILE A 74 -18.50 -28.00 14.33
CA ILE A 74 -17.94 -28.73 13.19
C ILE A 74 -16.73 -27.95 12.63
N VAL A 75 -16.87 -26.63 12.52
CA VAL A 75 -15.83 -25.74 11.98
C VAL A 75 -14.61 -25.65 12.91
N GLU A 76 -14.81 -25.74 14.23
CA GLU A 76 -13.75 -25.66 15.24
C GLU A 76 -12.61 -26.66 14.98
N ASP A 77 -12.96 -27.94 14.79
CA ASP A 77 -11.98 -29.00 14.56
C ASP A 77 -11.17 -28.74 13.29
N LYS A 78 -11.82 -28.23 12.24
CA LYS A 78 -11.17 -27.96 10.96
C LYS A 78 -10.21 -26.78 11.06
N ILE A 79 -10.64 -25.66 11.67
CA ILE A 79 -9.78 -24.49 11.88
C ILE A 79 -8.57 -24.88 12.73
N ARG A 80 -8.78 -25.62 13.82
CA ARG A 80 -7.69 -26.06 14.70
C ARG A 80 -6.71 -26.98 13.99
N GLN A 81 -7.20 -27.93 13.20
CA GLN A 81 -6.33 -28.81 12.42
C GLN A 81 -5.42 -28.02 11.47
N VAL A 82 -5.98 -27.03 10.74
CA VAL A 82 -5.19 -26.21 9.82
C VAL A 82 -4.17 -25.35 10.57
N TYR A 83 -4.57 -24.77 11.71
CA TYR A 83 -3.67 -24.02 12.57
C TYR A 83 -2.52 -24.88 13.11
N ASP A 84 -2.81 -26.07 13.63
CA ASP A 84 -1.80 -26.97 14.20
C ASP A 84 -0.78 -27.43 13.14
N GLU A 85 -1.19 -27.58 11.88
CA GLU A 85 -0.28 -27.85 10.76
C GLU A 85 0.55 -26.64 10.35
N ALA A 86 0.00 -25.43 10.48
CA ALA A 86 0.72 -24.19 10.24
C ALA A 86 1.75 -23.91 11.34
N GLU A 87 1.39 -24.12 12.61
CA GLU A 87 2.26 -23.90 13.78
C GLU A 87 3.55 -24.74 13.73
N LYS A 88 3.50 -25.91 13.08
CA LYS A 88 4.69 -26.76 12.84
C LYS A 88 5.68 -26.16 11.83
N LYS A 89 5.24 -25.25 10.97
CA LYS A 89 5.98 -24.78 9.78
C LYS A 89 6.33 -23.30 9.83
N TYR A 90 5.52 -22.50 10.51
CA TYR A 90 5.62 -21.05 10.50
C TYR A 90 5.92 -20.54 11.91
N GLN A 91 6.82 -19.55 12.01
CA GLN A 91 7.17 -18.92 13.28
C GLN A 91 6.13 -17.88 13.71
N HIS A 92 5.50 -17.24 12.73
CA HIS A 92 4.53 -16.18 12.93
C HIS A 92 3.25 -16.52 12.17
N ILE A 93 2.11 -16.46 12.86
CA ILE A 93 0.81 -16.78 12.29
C ILE A 93 -0.16 -15.63 12.59
N ASP A 94 -0.64 -15.03 11.50
CA ASP A 94 -1.71 -14.05 11.51
C ASP A 94 -3.02 -14.68 11.05
N VAL A 95 -4.14 -14.04 11.35
CA VAL A 95 -5.47 -14.46 10.92
C VAL A 95 -6.14 -13.34 10.13
N ILE A 96 -6.72 -13.69 8.97
CA ILE A 96 -7.73 -12.87 8.31
C ILE A 96 -9.06 -13.59 8.44
N ALA A 97 -10.10 -12.89 8.88
CA ALA A 97 -11.42 -13.48 8.93
C ALA A 97 -12.51 -12.51 8.48
N SER A 98 -13.48 -13.03 7.73
CA SER A 98 -14.58 -12.24 7.15
C SER A 98 -15.91 -12.66 7.74
N SER A 99 -16.75 -11.69 8.14
CA SER A 99 -18.11 -11.95 8.63
C SER A 99 -18.14 -13.00 9.77
N ILE A 100 -18.96 -14.05 9.66
CA ILE A 100 -19.05 -15.15 10.62
C ILE A 100 -17.71 -15.88 10.83
N GLY A 101 -16.81 -15.83 9.85
CA GLY A 101 -15.47 -16.39 9.98
C GLY A 101 -14.70 -15.77 11.15
N ALA A 102 -14.96 -14.51 11.51
CA ALA A 102 -14.35 -13.88 12.67
C ALA A 102 -14.80 -14.53 13.98
N TYR A 103 -16.10 -14.84 14.12
CA TYR A 103 -16.60 -15.60 15.26
C TYR A 103 -15.96 -17.01 15.33
N PHE A 104 -15.88 -17.71 14.19
CA PHE A 104 -15.24 -19.03 14.14
C PHE A 104 -13.75 -18.97 14.48
N ALA A 105 -13.04 -17.95 14.01
CA ALA A 105 -11.64 -17.71 14.36
C ALA A 105 -11.47 -17.53 15.87
N MET A 106 -12.27 -16.64 16.47
CA MET A 106 -12.22 -16.37 17.90
C MET A 106 -12.55 -17.61 18.73
N HIS A 107 -13.65 -18.30 18.42
CA HIS A 107 -14.07 -19.51 19.11
C HIS A 107 -12.97 -20.59 19.06
N SER A 108 -12.43 -20.84 17.87
CA SER A 108 -11.51 -21.95 17.63
C SER A 108 -10.09 -21.68 18.12
N LEU A 109 -9.63 -20.42 18.02
CA LEU A 109 -8.22 -20.06 18.17
C LEU A 109 -7.92 -19.15 19.36
N GLN A 110 -8.89 -18.75 20.18
CA GLN A 110 -8.66 -17.89 21.37
C GLN A 110 -7.63 -18.43 22.39
N LYS A 111 -7.27 -19.72 22.32
CA LYS A 111 -6.23 -20.37 23.15
C LYS A 111 -4.92 -20.65 22.40
N LYS A 112 -4.79 -20.17 21.17
CA LYS A 112 -3.63 -20.38 20.29
C LYS A 112 -2.76 -19.13 20.22
N HIS A 113 -1.51 -19.29 19.80
CA HIS A 113 -0.58 -18.17 19.64
C HIS A 113 -0.77 -17.51 18.27
N ILE A 114 -1.57 -16.46 18.24
CA ILE A 114 -1.78 -15.63 17.04
C ILE A 114 -1.19 -14.26 17.33
N GLU A 115 -0.50 -13.73 16.34
CA GLU A 115 0.27 -12.51 16.48
C GLU A 115 -0.59 -11.29 16.16
N LYS A 116 -1.36 -11.37 15.08
CA LYS A 116 -2.36 -10.37 14.72
C LYS A 116 -3.57 -10.98 14.03
N ALA A 117 -4.72 -10.34 14.19
CA ALA A 117 -5.92 -10.63 13.43
C ALA A 117 -6.41 -9.42 12.63
N LEU A 118 -6.86 -9.66 11.41
CA LEU A 118 -7.55 -8.68 10.55
C LEU A 118 -8.96 -9.17 10.30
N PHE A 119 -9.94 -8.43 10.77
CA PHE A 119 -11.35 -8.78 10.70
C PHE A 119 -12.10 -7.85 9.76
N ILE A 120 -12.79 -8.44 8.77
CA ILE A 120 -13.52 -7.73 7.73
C ILE A 120 -15.02 -7.94 7.96
N SER A 121 -15.73 -6.86 8.29
CA SER A 121 -17.15 -6.88 8.69
C SER A 121 -17.50 -8.00 9.69
N PRO A 122 -16.77 -8.12 10.82
CA PRO A 122 -16.85 -9.30 11.67
C PRO A 122 -18.19 -9.44 12.40
N ILE A 123 -18.65 -10.68 12.56
CA ILE A 123 -19.60 -11.02 13.62
C ILE A 123 -18.81 -11.20 14.91
N VAL A 124 -18.89 -10.21 15.81
CA VAL A 124 -18.13 -10.22 17.07
C VAL A 124 -18.93 -10.73 18.27
N ASP A 125 -20.25 -10.76 18.15
CA ASP A 125 -21.19 -11.20 19.18
C ASP A 125 -22.29 -12.06 18.54
N MET A 126 -22.08 -13.37 18.57
CA MET A 126 -22.98 -14.33 17.92
C MET A 126 -24.29 -14.51 18.70
N GLU A 127 -24.25 -14.45 20.04
CA GLU A 127 -25.48 -14.51 20.85
C GLU A 127 -26.37 -13.32 20.49
N LYS A 128 -25.82 -12.11 20.47
CA LYS A 128 -26.57 -10.92 20.09
C LYS A 128 -27.16 -11.02 18.69
N LEU A 129 -26.40 -11.52 17.71
CA LEU A 129 -26.92 -11.71 16.35
C LEU A 129 -28.10 -12.69 16.32
N ILE A 130 -28.00 -13.83 17.03
CA ILE A 130 -29.09 -14.80 17.13
C ILE A 130 -30.33 -14.16 17.78
N LEU A 131 -30.15 -13.43 18.88
CA LEU A 131 -31.25 -12.75 19.57
C LEU A 131 -31.90 -11.66 18.70
N ASP A 132 -31.11 -10.90 17.94
CA ASP A 132 -31.62 -9.90 17.01
C ASP A 132 -32.43 -10.57 15.88
N MET A 133 -31.95 -11.71 15.33
CA MET A 133 -32.70 -12.52 14.35
C MET A 133 -34.00 -13.09 14.92
N MET A 134 -33.99 -13.58 16.16
CA MET A 134 -35.21 -14.05 16.85
C MET A 134 -36.23 -12.92 16.97
N ASN A 135 -35.77 -11.72 17.35
CA ASN A 135 -36.63 -10.55 17.44
C ASN A 135 -37.21 -10.13 16.07
N TRP A 136 -36.42 -10.20 15.00
CA TRP A 136 -36.92 -9.95 13.64
C TRP A 136 -37.96 -10.97 13.18
N ALA A 137 -37.79 -12.24 13.56
CA ALA A 137 -38.71 -13.34 13.27
C ALA A 137 -39.92 -13.40 14.21
N GLY A 138 -39.93 -12.63 15.31
CA GLY A 138 -40.97 -12.68 16.34
C GLY A 138 -40.98 -13.99 17.16
N VAL A 139 -39.83 -14.65 17.28
CA VAL A 139 -39.66 -15.95 17.95
C VAL A 139 -39.15 -15.73 19.38
N SER A 140 -39.79 -16.35 20.38
CA SER A 140 -39.31 -16.32 21.78
C SER A 140 -38.29 -17.43 22.06
N GLU A 141 -37.51 -17.29 23.13
CA GLU A 141 -36.60 -18.36 23.58
C GLU A 141 -37.35 -19.63 23.96
N GLU A 142 -38.52 -19.53 24.61
CA GLU A 142 -39.33 -20.71 24.94
C GLU A 142 -39.82 -21.44 23.69
N GLU A 143 -40.20 -20.69 22.64
CA GLU A 143 -40.61 -21.26 21.37
C GLU A 143 -39.45 -21.98 20.67
N LEU A 144 -38.29 -21.33 20.60
CA LEU A 144 -37.09 -21.90 20.00
C LEU A 144 -36.63 -23.16 20.77
N ALA A 145 -36.61 -23.12 22.10
CA ALA A 145 -36.29 -24.27 22.95
C ALA A 145 -37.26 -25.44 22.74
N GLY A 146 -38.56 -25.16 22.55
CA GLY A 146 -39.57 -26.20 22.32
C GLY A 146 -39.50 -26.85 20.95
N LYS A 147 -39.09 -26.10 19.91
CA LYS A 147 -39.04 -26.58 18.51
C LYS A 147 -37.67 -27.06 18.06
N GLY A 148 -36.59 -26.67 18.75
CA GLY A 148 -35.21 -26.97 18.38
C GLY A 148 -34.72 -26.08 17.23
N GLU A 149 -35.36 -26.16 16.07
CA GLU A 149 -35.03 -25.33 14.91
C GLU A 149 -36.27 -24.65 14.32
N ILE A 150 -36.12 -23.40 13.90
CA ILE A 150 -37.18 -22.61 13.28
C ILE A 150 -36.64 -21.92 12.03
N PRO A 151 -37.08 -22.31 10.81
CA PRO A 151 -36.74 -21.59 9.59
C PRO A 151 -37.44 -20.22 9.59
N THR A 152 -36.75 -19.21 9.06
CA THR A 152 -37.24 -17.83 8.98
C THR A 152 -37.52 -17.42 7.54
N ASP A 153 -38.39 -16.42 7.36
CA ASP A 153 -38.77 -15.91 6.03
C ASP A 153 -37.64 -15.14 5.32
N PHE A 154 -36.56 -14.81 6.04
CA PHE A 154 -35.36 -14.16 5.50
C PHE A 154 -34.21 -15.13 5.20
N GLY A 155 -34.49 -16.45 5.19
CA GLY A 155 -33.57 -17.47 4.68
C GLY A 155 -32.57 -18.03 5.69
N GLU A 156 -32.69 -17.66 6.96
CA GLU A 156 -31.89 -18.20 8.07
C GLU A 156 -32.70 -19.22 8.89
N THR A 157 -32.02 -20.18 9.53
CA THR A 157 -32.65 -21.11 10.48
C THR A 157 -32.16 -20.79 11.88
N LEU A 158 -33.07 -20.40 12.76
CA LEU A 158 -32.79 -20.25 14.19
C LEU A 158 -32.61 -21.64 14.80
N SER A 159 -31.56 -21.83 15.59
CA SER A 159 -31.24 -23.11 16.24
C SER A 159 -31.05 -22.90 17.74
N TRP A 160 -31.85 -23.62 18.55
CA TRP A 160 -31.70 -23.66 20.00
C TRP A 160 -30.34 -24.23 20.41
N GLU A 161 -29.88 -25.27 19.72
CA GLU A 161 -28.57 -25.88 19.97
C GLU A 161 -27.44 -24.87 19.75
N TYR A 162 -27.52 -24.06 18.68
CA TYR A 162 -26.55 -22.99 18.43
C TYR A 162 -26.63 -21.90 19.52
N LEU A 163 -27.83 -21.46 19.90
CA LEU A 163 -27.98 -20.47 20.98
C LEU A 163 -27.41 -20.98 22.32
N CYS A 164 -27.64 -22.25 22.67
CA CYS A 164 -27.01 -22.87 23.85
C CYS A 164 -25.50 -22.92 23.70
N PHE A 165 -25.00 -23.34 22.54
CA PHE A 165 -23.57 -23.46 22.28
C PHE A 165 -22.83 -22.12 22.49
N VAL A 166 -23.35 -21.02 21.95
CA VAL A 166 -22.67 -19.71 22.07
C VAL A 166 -22.61 -19.22 23.53
N ARG A 167 -23.65 -19.52 24.32
CA ARG A 167 -23.72 -19.20 25.75
C ARG A 167 -22.75 -20.04 26.59
N GLU A 168 -22.58 -21.30 26.21
CA GLU A 168 -21.66 -22.24 26.86
C GLU A 168 -20.20 -21.99 26.48
N ASN A 169 -19.95 -21.29 25.37
CA ASN A 169 -18.62 -21.03 24.82
C ASN A 169 -18.36 -19.53 24.63
N PRO A 170 -18.28 -18.74 25.72
CA PRO A 170 -18.04 -17.30 25.62
C PRO A 170 -16.68 -17.00 24.99
N ILE A 171 -16.63 -15.93 24.20
CA ILE A 171 -15.40 -15.45 23.55
C ILE A 171 -14.54 -14.67 24.56
N CYS A 172 -13.28 -15.06 24.66
CA CYS A 172 -12.22 -14.39 25.43
C CYS A 172 -11.03 -14.14 24.50
N TRP A 173 -11.11 -13.07 23.69
CA TRP A 173 -10.14 -12.82 22.61
C TRP A 173 -9.06 -11.81 23.02
N ASN A 174 -7.79 -12.22 23.10
CA ASN A 174 -6.71 -11.31 23.52
C ASN A 174 -5.71 -10.98 22.39
N VAL A 175 -5.99 -11.43 21.17
CA VAL A 175 -5.11 -11.23 20.02
C VAL A 175 -5.22 -9.76 19.56
N PRO A 176 -4.10 -9.07 19.31
CA PRO A 176 -4.11 -7.75 18.67
C PRO A 176 -4.89 -7.79 17.36
N THR A 177 -5.94 -6.98 17.25
CA THR A 177 -6.88 -7.08 16.12
C THR A 177 -7.10 -5.74 15.43
N GLU A 178 -7.14 -5.76 14.11
CA GLU A 178 -7.59 -4.64 13.27
C GLU A 178 -8.95 -5.00 12.67
N ILE A 179 -9.95 -4.14 12.87
CA ILE A 179 -11.28 -4.31 12.28
C ILE A 179 -11.48 -3.30 11.16
N LEU A 180 -11.92 -3.78 9.99
CA LEU A 180 -12.56 -2.97 8.97
C LEU A 180 -14.07 -3.21 9.02
N TYR A 181 -14.82 -2.16 9.33
CA TYR A 181 -16.28 -2.19 9.45
C TYR A 181 -16.94 -1.29 8.40
N GLY A 182 -18.00 -1.79 7.76
CA GLY A 182 -18.86 -0.99 6.87
C GLY A 182 -19.89 -0.19 7.66
N GLY A 183 -19.91 1.14 7.51
CA GLY A 183 -20.84 2.01 8.24
C GLY A 183 -22.32 1.72 8.00
N LYS A 184 -22.65 1.08 6.87
CA LYS A 184 -24.00 0.64 6.48
C LYS A 184 -24.22 -0.87 6.67
N ASP A 185 -23.42 -1.52 7.51
CA ASP A 185 -23.66 -2.90 7.91
C ASP A 185 -25.01 -3.01 8.65
N ASN A 186 -25.90 -3.86 8.11
CA ASN A 186 -27.24 -4.09 8.64
C ASN A 186 -27.34 -5.41 9.44
N LEU A 187 -26.25 -6.18 9.51
CA LEU A 187 -26.18 -7.44 10.27
C LEU A 187 -25.57 -7.22 11.65
N THR A 188 -24.44 -6.52 11.73
CA THR A 188 -23.80 -6.18 13.01
C THR A 188 -23.85 -4.68 13.24
N SER A 189 -24.47 -4.25 14.33
CA SER A 189 -24.57 -2.82 14.62
C SER A 189 -23.23 -2.19 14.98
N ARG A 190 -23.01 -0.93 14.58
CA ARG A 190 -21.83 -0.13 14.98
C ARG A 190 -21.59 -0.14 16.48
N LYS A 191 -22.67 -0.05 17.28
CA LYS A 191 -22.60 -0.12 18.74
C LYS A 191 -22.01 -1.44 19.23
N THR A 192 -22.38 -2.57 18.61
CA THR A 192 -21.83 -3.88 18.96
C THR A 192 -20.32 -3.93 18.71
N ILE A 193 -19.88 -3.38 17.56
CA ILE A 193 -18.45 -3.32 17.22
C ILE A 193 -17.68 -2.42 18.19
N GLU A 194 -18.21 -1.24 18.51
CA GLU A 194 -17.59 -0.30 19.46
C GLU A 194 -17.48 -0.92 20.86
N GLN A 195 -18.53 -1.60 21.33
CA GLN A 195 -18.49 -2.33 22.61
C GLN A 195 -17.44 -3.45 22.63
N PHE A 196 -17.31 -4.18 21.52
CA PHE A 196 -16.26 -5.17 21.38
C PHE A 196 -14.87 -4.52 21.46
N THR A 197 -14.67 -3.37 20.80
CA THR A 197 -13.39 -2.66 20.82
C THR A 197 -13.01 -2.12 22.20
N ASP A 198 -13.97 -1.70 23.02
CA ASP A 198 -13.71 -1.20 24.38
C ASP A 198 -13.16 -2.29 25.33
N CYS A 199 -13.50 -3.55 25.05
CA CYS A 199 -13.17 -4.68 25.93
C CYS A 199 -11.96 -5.50 25.47
N HIS A 200 -11.41 -5.21 24.28
CA HIS A 200 -10.42 -6.06 23.61
C HIS A 200 -9.28 -5.19 23.03
N ASN A 201 -8.12 -5.81 22.74
CA ASN A 201 -6.99 -5.12 22.10
C ASN A 201 -7.24 -4.92 20.59
N VAL A 202 -8.16 -4.03 20.25
CA VAL A 202 -8.71 -3.88 18.90
C VAL A 202 -8.59 -2.43 18.44
N ARG A 203 -8.19 -2.23 17.18
CA ARG A 203 -8.32 -0.96 16.46
C ARG A 203 -9.42 -1.05 15.41
N LEU A 204 -10.26 -0.02 15.34
CA LEU A 204 -11.41 0.04 14.45
C LEU A 204 -11.19 1.05 13.33
N THR A 205 -11.35 0.61 12.08
CA THR A 205 -11.47 1.45 10.89
C THR A 205 -12.89 1.32 10.33
N VAL A 206 -13.55 2.46 10.12
CA VAL A 206 -14.91 2.50 9.55
C VAL A 206 -14.86 3.05 8.13
N MET A 207 -15.38 2.28 7.18
CA MET A 207 -15.74 2.77 5.86
C MET A 207 -17.21 3.19 5.90
N GLU A 208 -17.49 4.49 6.14
CA GLU A 208 -18.85 4.97 6.43
C GLU A 208 -19.89 4.60 5.35
N GLU A 209 -19.49 4.60 4.07
CA GLU A 209 -20.36 4.21 2.96
C GLU A 209 -20.37 2.70 2.66
N GLY A 210 -19.51 1.93 3.35
CA GLY A 210 -19.34 0.50 3.15
C GLY A 210 -20.50 -0.33 3.70
N GLU A 211 -20.83 -1.40 2.99
CA GLU A 211 -21.84 -2.40 3.37
C GLU A 211 -21.20 -3.56 4.15
N HIS A 212 -22.01 -4.49 4.66
CA HIS A 212 -21.49 -5.72 5.28
C HIS A 212 -20.58 -6.49 4.33
N TRP A 213 -21.01 -6.66 3.07
CA TRP A 213 -20.20 -7.29 2.04
C TRP A 213 -19.43 -6.25 1.24
N PHE A 214 -18.10 -6.34 1.26
CA PHE A 214 -17.22 -5.46 0.48
C PHE A 214 -17.07 -6.02 -0.94
N HIS A 215 -17.91 -5.55 -1.89
CA HIS A 215 -17.93 -6.07 -3.27
C HIS A 215 -17.71 -5.02 -4.36
N THR A 216 -18.01 -3.74 -4.09
CA THR A 216 -17.82 -2.68 -5.07
C THR A 216 -16.34 -2.39 -5.28
N LYS A 217 -15.98 -1.79 -6.42
CA LYS A 217 -14.59 -1.42 -6.72
C LYS A 217 -14.04 -0.47 -5.65
N GLU A 218 -14.87 0.45 -5.18
CA GLU A 218 -14.55 1.40 -4.13
C GLU A 218 -14.31 0.68 -2.79
N HIS A 219 -15.18 -0.28 -2.42
CA HIS A 219 -15.03 -1.09 -1.21
C HIS A 219 -13.72 -1.90 -1.25
N LEU A 220 -13.48 -2.60 -2.36
CA LEU A 220 -12.29 -3.43 -2.53
C LEU A 220 -11.00 -2.59 -2.56
N THR A 221 -11.03 -1.40 -3.15
CA THR A 221 -9.88 -0.47 -3.14
C THR A 221 -9.58 0.04 -1.74
N PHE A 222 -10.63 0.33 -0.95
CA PHE A 222 -10.47 0.75 0.44
C PHE A 222 -9.91 -0.39 1.30
N LEU A 223 -10.48 -1.58 1.18
CA LEU A 223 -10.02 -2.80 1.85
C LEU A 223 -8.56 -3.10 1.52
N ASP A 224 -8.18 -3.07 0.24
CA ASP A 224 -6.80 -3.30 -0.19
C ASP A 224 -5.82 -2.30 0.43
N ARG A 225 -6.20 -1.02 0.49
CA ARG A 225 -5.36 0.03 1.10
C ARG A 225 -5.21 -0.21 2.60
N TRP A 226 -6.32 -0.42 3.30
CA TRP A 226 -6.36 -0.69 4.73
C TRP A 226 -5.48 -1.88 5.11
N MET A 227 -5.59 -3.00 4.38
CA MET A 227 -4.75 -4.18 4.63
C MET A 227 -3.28 -3.89 4.42
N LYS A 228 -2.90 -3.21 3.33
CA LYS A 228 -1.50 -2.87 3.06
C LYS A 228 -0.93 -2.00 4.17
N ASP A 229 -1.67 -0.99 4.63
CA ASP A 229 -1.24 -0.10 5.70
C ASP A 229 -1.00 -0.85 7.02
N ILE A 230 -1.69 -1.98 7.25
CA ILE A 230 -1.53 -2.82 8.44
C ILE A 230 -0.39 -3.84 8.29
N MET A 231 -0.29 -4.46 7.11
CA MET A 231 0.62 -5.57 6.84
C MET A 231 2.05 -5.13 6.52
N LEU A 232 2.27 -3.88 6.14
CA LEU A 232 3.62 -3.33 5.97
C LEU A 232 4.33 -3.23 7.34
N THR A 233 5.55 -3.76 7.40
CA THR A 233 6.45 -3.65 8.57
C THR A 233 6.81 -2.19 8.85
N GLU A 234 7.26 -1.85 10.07
CA GLU A 234 7.74 -0.48 10.38
C GLU A 234 8.90 -0.06 9.45
N THR A 235 9.74 -1.01 9.05
CA THR A 235 10.82 -0.81 8.08
C THR A 235 10.26 -0.47 6.69
N GLU A 236 9.25 -1.20 6.22
CA GLU A 236 8.58 -0.93 4.93
C GLU A 236 7.70 0.33 4.97
N LYS A 237 7.12 0.69 6.13
CA LYS A 237 6.45 1.98 6.34
C LYS A 237 7.44 3.14 6.24
N SER A 238 8.64 2.99 6.82
CA SER A 238 9.70 3.99 6.71
C SER A 238 10.26 4.15 5.29
N GLU A 239 10.27 3.06 4.49
CA GLU A 239 10.65 3.10 3.07
C GLU A 239 9.52 3.62 2.17
N SER A 240 8.26 3.27 2.47
CA SER A 240 7.05 3.76 1.80
C SER A 240 6.85 5.26 2.01
N ASP A 241 7.01 5.75 3.24
CA ASP A 241 6.88 7.17 3.60
C ASP A 241 7.98 8.05 2.99
N ASN A 242 9.08 7.43 2.52
CA ASN A 242 10.18 8.10 1.84
C ASN A 242 10.16 7.96 0.32
N LYS A 243 9.29 7.12 -0.27
CA LYS A 243 9.25 6.88 -1.72
C LYS A 243 8.22 7.77 -2.38
N ILE A 244 8.69 8.87 -2.96
CA ILE A 244 7.84 9.80 -3.71
C ILE A 244 7.39 9.17 -5.03
N LYS A 245 6.09 9.25 -5.31
CA LYS A 245 5.52 8.82 -6.61
C LYS A 245 5.62 9.99 -7.59
N ILE A 246 6.53 9.87 -8.55
CA ILE A 246 6.81 10.94 -9.53
C ILE A 246 6.14 10.62 -10.87
N ARG A 247 5.35 11.56 -11.38
CA ARG A 247 4.76 11.50 -12.73
C ARG A 247 4.70 12.88 -13.36
N ILE A 248 4.47 12.92 -14.68
CA ILE A 248 4.11 14.16 -15.39
C ILE A 248 2.69 14.56 -14.96
N ALA A 249 2.48 15.85 -14.72
CA ALA A 249 1.19 16.44 -14.38
C ALA A 249 0.25 16.42 -15.59
N ASP A 250 -1.05 16.29 -15.31
CA ASP A 250 -2.10 16.47 -16.31
C ASP A 250 -2.88 17.76 -16.06
N VAL A 251 -3.74 18.14 -17.02
CA VAL A 251 -4.51 19.40 -16.97
C VAL A 251 -5.38 19.51 -15.70
N GLY A 252 -5.84 18.37 -15.14
CA GLY A 252 -6.61 18.34 -13.90
C GLY A 252 -5.79 18.62 -12.64
N ASP A 253 -4.45 18.54 -12.71
CA ASP A 253 -3.56 18.82 -11.58
C ASP A 253 -3.31 20.33 -11.38
N TYR A 254 -3.67 21.20 -12.32
CA TYR A 254 -3.30 22.63 -12.31
C TYR A 254 -3.58 23.32 -10.96
N ILE A 255 -4.78 23.15 -10.41
CA ILE A 255 -5.16 23.78 -9.13
C ILE A 255 -4.22 23.32 -8.01
N GLN A 256 -3.97 22.01 -7.91
CA GLN A 256 -3.08 21.46 -6.87
C GLN A 256 -1.62 21.91 -7.05
N VAL A 257 -1.16 22.04 -8.30
CA VAL A 257 0.20 22.51 -8.62
C VAL A 257 0.37 24.00 -8.25
N ARG A 258 -0.60 24.85 -8.60
CA ARG A 258 -0.60 26.27 -8.22
C ARG A 258 -0.60 26.42 -6.70
N ASP A 259 -1.52 25.71 -6.04
CA ASP A 259 -1.67 25.79 -4.58
C ASP A 259 -0.40 25.26 -3.87
N PHE A 260 0.28 24.26 -4.44
CA PHE A 260 1.60 23.82 -3.98
C PHE A 260 2.63 24.96 -4.01
N TYR A 261 2.79 25.67 -5.14
CA TYR A 261 3.78 26.75 -5.24
C TYR A 261 3.43 27.93 -4.32
N TYR A 262 2.16 28.28 -4.18
CA TYR A 262 1.74 29.31 -3.23
C TYR A 262 2.09 28.92 -1.79
N SER A 263 1.72 27.71 -1.38
CA SER A 263 2.02 27.20 -0.03
C SER A 263 3.54 27.10 0.23
N LEU A 264 4.31 26.70 -0.78
CA LEU A 264 5.77 26.65 -0.72
C LEU A 264 6.37 28.04 -0.52
N ILE A 265 5.96 29.02 -1.33
CA ILE A 265 6.46 30.40 -1.26
C ILE A 265 6.16 30.99 0.12
N ASP A 266 4.94 30.79 0.63
CA ASP A 266 4.53 31.26 1.95
C ASP A 266 5.36 30.63 3.07
N ALA A 267 5.55 29.31 3.01
CA ALA A 267 6.32 28.58 4.02
C ALA A 267 7.82 28.93 3.99
N MET A 268 8.31 29.57 2.92
CA MET A 268 9.69 30.00 2.76
C MET A 268 9.91 31.50 3.01
N GLU A 269 8.87 32.27 3.37
CA GLU A 269 8.95 33.71 3.60
C GLU A 269 9.99 34.08 4.67
N ASP A 270 10.18 33.24 5.69
CA ASP A 270 11.17 33.45 6.76
C ASP A 270 12.41 32.53 6.66
N ALA A 271 12.57 31.80 5.55
CA ALA A 271 13.70 30.90 5.38
C ALA A 271 15.02 31.66 5.24
N GLU A 272 16.09 31.14 5.85
CA GLU A 272 17.46 31.68 5.72
C GLU A 272 17.93 31.65 4.26
N TYR A 273 17.57 30.58 3.53
CA TYR A 273 17.91 30.38 2.12
C TYR A 273 16.64 30.35 1.28
N LYS A 274 16.41 31.41 0.49
CA LYS A 274 15.22 31.57 -0.33
C LYS A 274 15.50 31.28 -1.80
N PRO A 275 14.51 30.73 -2.54
CA PRO A 275 14.63 30.56 -3.99
C PRO A 275 14.47 31.89 -4.75
N GLY A 276 13.99 32.96 -4.10
CA GLY A 276 13.72 34.25 -4.73
C GLY A 276 12.34 34.35 -5.40
N TRP A 277 11.54 33.29 -5.31
CA TRP A 277 10.24 33.19 -5.98
C TRP A 277 9.17 34.06 -5.35
N GLU A 278 8.41 34.73 -6.20
CA GLU A 278 7.24 35.52 -5.83
C GLU A 278 5.99 34.97 -6.53
N ARG A 279 4.87 34.95 -5.80
CA ARG A 279 3.60 34.41 -6.33
C ARG A 279 3.23 35.13 -7.62
N ASP A 280 2.87 34.36 -8.64
CA ASP A 280 2.48 34.83 -9.97
C ASP A 280 3.57 35.61 -10.74
N ILE A 281 4.79 35.76 -10.21
CA ILE A 281 5.96 36.29 -10.95
C ILE A 281 6.85 35.13 -11.41
N TYR A 282 7.23 34.24 -10.49
CA TYR A 282 7.90 33.01 -10.85
C TYR A 282 7.63 31.91 -9.82
N PRO A 283 6.96 30.80 -10.20
CA PRO A 283 6.33 30.57 -11.50
C PRO A 283 5.04 31.40 -11.70
N THR A 284 4.80 31.90 -12.92
CA THR A 284 3.50 32.50 -13.29
C THR A 284 2.44 31.43 -13.54
N GLN A 285 1.16 31.79 -13.49
CA GLN A 285 0.07 30.85 -13.81
C GLN A 285 0.16 30.35 -15.25
N GLU A 286 0.46 31.24 -16.20
CA GLU A 286 0.64 30.91 -17.62
C GLU A 286 1.80 29.92 -17.81
N PHE A 287 2.91 30.13 -17.10
CA PHE A 287 4.06 29.22 -17.13
C PHE A 287 3.68 27.82 -16.62
N LEU A 288 2.89 27.73 -15.54
CA LEU A 288 2.42 26.45 -15.00
C LEU A 288 1.47 25.74 -15.96
N VAL A 289 0.46 26.45 -16.48
CA VAL A 289 -0.52 25.89 -17.43
C VAL A 289 0.19 25.37 -18.68
N HIS A 290 1.04 26.20 -19.30
CA HIS A 290 1.78 25.81 -20.51
C HIS A 290 2.74 24.65 -20.27
N SER A 291 3.37 24.59 -19.10
CA SER A 291 4.26 23.48 -18.72
C SER A 291 3.48 22.17 -18.54
N ILE A 292 2.26 22.22 -18.01
CA ILE A 292 1.38 21.05 -17.89
C ILE A 292 0.91 20.60 -19.28
N GLU A 293 0.41 21.52 -20.11
CA GLU A 293 -0.11 21.22 -21.45
C GLU A 293 0.96 20.59 -22.36
N LYS A 294 2.22 21.03 -22.24
CA LYS A 294 3.36 20.45 -22.98
C LYS A 294 3.92 19.17 -22.38
N GLY A 295 3.45 18.72 -21.21
CA GLY A 295 3.98 17.54 -20.53
C GLY A 295 5.37 17.74 -19.90
N ASN A 296 5.71 18.99 -19.57
CA ASN A 296 7.01 19.39 -19.03
C ASN A 296 7.05 19.49 -17.50
N LEU A 297 5.89 19.44 -16.84
CA LEU A 297 5.80 19.57 -15.37
C LEU A 297 5.70 18.20 -14.70
N TYR A 298 6.64 17.91 -13.81
CA TYR A 298 6.65 16.74 -12.94
C TYR A 298 6.06 17.08 -11.58
N ILE A 299 5.17 16.23 -11.08
CA ILE A 299 4.72 16.23 -9.69
C ILE A 299 5.26 15.01 -8.96
N GLY A 300 5.69 15.22 -7.73
CA GLY A 300 6.06 14.17 -6.80
C GLY A 300 5.06 14.12 -5.65
N ARG A 301 4.36 12.99 -5.49
CA ARG A 301 3.38 12.79 -4.43
C ARG A 301 3.90 11.90 -3.31
N VAL A 302 3.66 12.31 -2.07
CA VAL A 302 3.78 11.50 -0.87
C VAL A 302 2.37 11.32 -0.33
N ASN A 303 1.89 10.08 -0.28
CA ASN A 303 0.47 9.77 -0.11
C ASN A 303 -0.38 10.51 -1.16
N GLU A 304 -1.43 11.22 -0.73
CA GLU A 304 -2.32 11.97 -1.64
C GLU A 304 -1.85 13.43 -1.88
N TYR A 305 -0.75 13.87 -1.24
CA TYR A 305 -0.30 15.26 -1.28
C TYR A 305 0.87 15.47 -2.24
N ILE A 306 0.87 16.59 -2.96
CA ILE A 306 2.02 17.03 -3.75
C ILE A 306 3.10 17.53 -2.79
N ALA A 307 4.21 16.80 -2.72
CA ALA A 307 5.37 17.14 -1.91
C ALA A 307 6.44 17.91 -2.69
N ALA A 308 6.46 17.76 -4.01
CA ALA A 308 7.38 18.47 -4.90
C ALA A 308 6.80 18.70 -6.29
N CYS A 309 7.22 19.80 -6.92
CA CYS A 309 6.99 20.10 -8.33
C CYS A 309 8.32 20.46 -8.99
N MET A 310 8.44 20.20 -10.30
CA MET A 310 9.61 20.56 -11.10
C MET A 310 9.21 20.69 -12.56
N VAL A 311 9.69 21.72 -13.24
CA VAL A 311 9.50 21.89 -14.68
C VAL A 311 10.79 21.52 -15.40
N VAL A 312 10.68 20.77 -16.50
CA VAL A 312 11.82 20.38 -17.33
C VAL A 312 11.46 20.58 -18.79
N ASN A 313 12.25 21.38 -19.50
CA ASN A 313 12.03 21.65 -20.91
C ASN A 313 13.36 21.95 -21.62
N HIS A 314 13.31 22.58 -22.80
CA HIS A 314 14.47 22.96 -23.61
C HIS A 314 14.72 24.47 -23.64
N GLU A 315 14.00 25.24 -22.82
CA GLU A 315 14.00 26.69 -22.80
C GLU A 315 15.00 27.18 -21.73
N TYR A 316 15.70 28.29 -21.97
CA TYR A 316 16.68 28.83 -21.03
C TYR A 316 16.84 30.35 -21.20
N ASN A 317 17.42 31.00 -20.19
CA ASN A 317 17.74 32.42 -20.26
C ASN A 317 18.88 32.68 -21.27
N ASP A 318 18.79 33.75 -22.05
CA ASP A 318 19.82 34.15 -23.03
C ASP A 318 21.23 34.28 -22.43
N GLY A 319 21.33 34.52 -21.11
CA GLY A 319 22.60 34.51 -20.37
C GLY A 319 23.40 33.21 -20.52
N TYR A 320 22.75 32.09 -20.84
CA TYR A 320 23.40 30.79 -21.07
C TYR A 320 24.37 30.82 -22.26
N HIS A 321 24.21 31.75 -23.21
CA HIS A 321 25.17 31.92 -24.32
C HIS A 321 26.54 32.41 -23.86
N ASN A 322 26.62 33.04 -22.69
CA ASN A 322 27.87 33.55 -22.11
C ASN A 322 28.55 32.54 -21.17
N ALA A 323 27.96 31.36 -20.99
CA ALA A 323 28.45 30.32 -20.10
C ALA A 323 29.49 29.42 -20.77
N ARG A 324 30.39 28.88 -19.94
CA ARG A 324 31.43 27.95 -20.38
C ARG A 324 30.98 26.51 -20.16
N TRP A 325 30.02 26.07 -20.98
CA TRP A 325 29.54 24.69 -20.96
C TRP A 325 30.64 23.73 -21.41
N SER A 326 30.66 22.52 -20.84
CA SER A 326 31.66 21.50 -21.17
C SER A 326 31.39 20.82 -22.51
N VAL A 327 30.13 20.82 -22.96
CA VAL A 327 29.70 20.25 -24.24
C VAL A 327 28.86 21.25 -25.04
N ASN A 328 29.04 21.23 -26.36
CA ASN A 328 28.16 21.95 -27.28
C ASN A 328 27.14 20.96 -27.87
N VAL A 329 25.85 21.23 -27.64
CA VAL A 329 24.74 20.36 -28.03
C VAL A 329 23.65 21.20 -28.70
N LYS A 330 22.77 20.54 -29.46
CA LYS A 330 21.55 21.19 -29.96
C LYS A 330 20.56 21.38 -28.81
N ASP A 331 19.69 22.37 -28.89
CA ASP A 331 18.65 22.61 -27.88
C ASP A 331 17.77 21.38 -27.64
N SER A 332 17.48 20.60 -28.70
CA SER A 332 16.73 19.34 -28.62
C SER A 332 17.45 18.22 -27.84
N GLU A 333 18.76 18.36 -27.61
CA GLU A 333 19.61 17.41 -26.87
C GLU A 333 19.98 17.94 -25.47
N LEU A 334 19.34 19.03 -25.04
CA LEU A 334 19.54 19.71 -23.77
C LEU A 334 18.24 19.69 -22.96
N PHE A 335 18.30 19.27 -21.70
CA PHE A 335 17.24 19.59 -20.74
C PHE A 335 17.65 20.71 -19.81
N VAL A 336 16.67 21.53 -19.42
CA VAL A 336 16.83 22.56 -18.41
C VAL A 336 15.85 22.30 -17.28
N ILE A 337 16.37 22.20 -16.05
CA ILE A 337 15.53 22.07 -14.85
C ILE A 337 15.17 23.46 -14.36
N HIS A 338 13.86 23.69 -14.24
CA HIS A 338 13.25 24.91 -13.74
C HIS A 338 12.39 24.62 -12.52
N ALA A 339 12.23 25.63 -11.66
CA ALA A 339 11.25 25.66 -10.60
C ALA A 339 11.17 24.37 -9.73
N LEU A 340 12.29 23.68 -9.47
CA LEU A 340 12.29 22.52 -8.58
C LEU A 340 12.03 22.98 -7.14
N GLY A 341 10.81 22.76 -6.65
CA GLY A 341 10.38 23.06 -5.30
C GLY A 341 10.07 21.80 -4.52
N VAL A 342 10.45 21.76 -3.24
CA VAL A 342 10.03 20.74 -2.27
C VAL A 342 9.38 21.46 -1.10
N HIS A 343 8.15 21.09 -0.76
CA HIS A 343 7.42 21.74 0.32
C HIS A 343 8.13 21.51 1.67
N PRO A 344 8.29 22.53 2.54
CA PRO A 344 9.10 22.43 3.76
C PRO A 344 8.66 21.31 4.72
N ALA A 345 7.36 20.98 4.75
CA ALA A 345 6.82 19.84 5.49
C ALA A 345 7.42 18.47 5.11
N TYR A 346 8.10 18.39 3.96
CA TYR A 346 8.74 17.18 3.44
C TYR A 346 10.27 17.34 3.29
N SER A 347 10.85 18.40 3.85
CA SER A 347 12.30 18.63 3.85
C SER A 347 13.08 17.51 4.57
N GLY A 348 14.34 17.32 4.16
CA GLY A 348 15.22 16.31 4.78
C GLY A 348 14.98 14.86 4.33
N LYS A 349 13.91 14.58 3.56
CA LYS A 349 13.56 13.23 3.09
C LYS A 349 14.17 12.82 1.75
N GLY A 350 15.14 13.59 1.24
CA GLY A 350 15.80 13.31 -0.04
C GLY A 350 14.90 13.47 -1.29
N ILE A 351 13.73 14.09 -1.17
CA ILE A 351 12.75 14.23 -2.26
C ILE A 351 13.33 14.95 -3.49
N ALA A 352 14.06 16.06 -3.29
CA ALA A 352 14.66 16.80 -4.40
C ALA A 352 15.61 15.91 -5.22
N LYS A 353 16.39 15.04 -4.55
CA LYS A 353 17.27 14.08 -5.23
C LYS A 353 16.48 13.07 -6.05
N GLN A 354 15.37 12.56 -5.52
CA GLN A 354 14.50 11.63 -6.24
C GLN A 354 13.88 12.29 -7.48
N MET A 355 13.45 13.56 -7.38
CA MET A 355 12.97 14.36 -8.52
C MET A 355 14.05 14.50 -9.60
N VAL A 356 15.24 14.96 -9.22
CA VAL A 356 16.38 15.11 -10.15
C VAL A 356 16.80 13.77 -10.77
N GLN A 357 16.81 12.68 -9.99
CA GLN A 357 17.14 11.35 -10.49
C GLN A 357 16.15 10.87 -11.55
N LYS A 358 14.85 11.16 -11.38
CA LYS A 358 13.84 10.87 -12.39
C LYS A 358 14.14 11.57 -13.71
N VAL A 359 14.57 12.83 -13.66
CA VAL A 359 14.93 13.60 -14.87
C VAL A 359 16.18 13.05 -15.53
N ILE A 360 17.21 12.69 -14.75
CA ILE A 360 18.42 12.05 -15.30
C ILE A 360 18.04 10.76 -16.04
N ASN A 361 17.15 9.95 -15.48
CA ASN A 361 16.70 8.71 -16.13
C ASN A 361 15.91 9.01 -17.42
N THR A 362 14.99 9.97 -17.39
CA THR A 362 14.24 10.39 -18.58
C THR A 362 15.15 11.00 -19.65
N ALA A 363 16.17 11.75 -19.26
CA ALA A 363 17.17 12.28 -20.17
C ALA A 363 17.92 11.15 -20.91
N ARG A 364 18.31 10.08 -20.20
CA ARG A 364 18.91 8.89 -20.82
C ARG A 364 17.95 8.21 -21.80
N GLU A 365 16.70 8.00 -21.40
CA GLU A 365 15.66 7.39 -22.23
C GLU A 365 15.43 8.20 -23.53
N GLN A 366 15.45 9.53 -23.43
CA GLN A 366 15.23 10.45 -24.55
C GLN A 366 16.51 10.83 -25.32
N LYS A 367 17.67 10.24 -24.97
CA LYS A 367 18.97 10.53 -25.60
C LYS A 367 19.39 12.01 -25.51
N ILE A 368 18.95 12.69 -24.45
CA ILE A 368 19.45 13.99 -24.06
C ILE A 368 20.91 13.83 -23.65
N LYS A 369 21.77 14.75 -24.07
CA LYS A 369 23.22 14.67 -23.83
C LYS A 369 23.66 15.41 -22.57
N THR A 370 22.90 16.42 -22.17
CA THR A 370 23.24 17.24 -21.01
C THR A 370 22.00 17.83 -20.36
N ILE A 371 22.05 17.99 -19.05
CA ILE A 371 21.04 18.69 -18.25
C ILE A 371 21.70 19.92 -17.65
N ARG A 372 21.08 21.08 -17.80
CA ARG A 372 21.56 22.35 -17.25
C ARG A 372 20.54 22.96 -16.30
N LEU A 373 21.04 23.83 -15.44
CA LEU A 373 20.21 24.62 -14.55
C LEU A 373 20.99 25.82 -14.03
N ASP A 374 20.25 26.79 -13.53
CA ASP A 374 20.76 27.96 -12.85
C ASP A 374 20.17 28.04 -11.44
N VAL A 375 21.04 28.38 -10.48
CA VAL A 375 20.69 28.53 -9.07
C VAL A 375 20.99 29.96 -8.67
N LEU A 376 20.02 30.64 -8.06
CA LEU A 376 20.23 31.95 -7.46
C LEU A 376 21.41 31.90 -6.48
N GLU A 377 22.39 32.80 -6.65
CA GLU A 377 23.58 32.83 -5.79
C GLU A 377 23.18 32.98 -4.32
N GLY A 378 23.64 32.04 -3.48
CA GLY A 378 23.29 32.00 -2.06
C GLY A 378 22.21 30.97 -1.70
N ASN A 379 21.56 30.32 -2.68
CA ASN A 379 20.67 29.19 -2.42
C ASN A 379 21.48 27.90 -2.15
N ILE A 380 22.13 27.85 -0.99
CA ILE A 380 23.01 26.76 -0.56
C ILE A 380 22.32 25.39 -0.62
N PRO A 381 21.05 25.22 -0.17
CA PRO A 381 20.37 23.93 -0.26
C PRO A 381 20.26 23.39 -1.70
N ALA A 382 19.90 24.24 -2.67
CA ALA A 382 19.80 23.85 -4.06
C ALA A 382 21.17 23.46 -4.64
N GLU A 383 22.21 24.26 -4.38
CA GLU A 383 23.58 23.97 -4.84
C GLU A 383 24.09 22.61 -4.31
N GLN A 384 23.81 22.32 -3.03
CA GLN A 384 24.19 21.04 -2.42
C GLN A 384 23.47 19.86 -3.05
N VAL A 385 22.16 19.97 -3.32
CA VAL A 385 21.40 18.89 -3.98
C VAL A 385 22.00 18.58 -5.35
N TYR A 386 22.21 19.59 -6.19
CA TYR A 386 22.71 19.35 -7.55
C TYR A 386 24.13 18.81 -7.55
N THR A 387 25.02 19.34 -6.72
CA THR A 387 26.39 18.82 -6.57
C THR A 387 26.40 17.35 -6.13
N GLN A 388 25.55 16.98 -5.18
CA GLN A 388 25.42 15.59 -4.71
C GLN A 388 24.82 14.65 -5.77
N MET A 389 24.02 15.19 -6.70
CA MET A 389 23.50 14.46 -7.86
C MET A 389 24.49 14.38 -9.02
N GLY A 390 25.72 14.91 -8.86
CA GLY A 390 26.79 14.84 -9.86
C GLY A 390 26.79 15.98 -10.87
N PHE A 391 26.00 17.04 -10.66
CA PHE A 391 26.11 18.24 -11.47
C PHE A 391 27.40 18.99 -11.14
N VAL A 392 28.03 19.54 -12.17
CA VAL A 392 29.29 20.28 -12.09
C VAL A 392 29.00 21.77 -12.26
N TYR A 393 29.52 22.60 -11.37
CA TYR A 393 29.48 24.05 -11.52
C TYR A 393 30.30 24.49 -12.75
N CYS A 394 29.70 25.33 -13.61
CA CYS A 394 30.32 25.83 -14.83
C CYS A 394 30.79 27.29 -14.70
N SER A 395 29.88 28.18 -14.30
CA SER A 395 30.15 29.62 -14.21
C SER A 395 29.10 30.34 -13.38
N THR A 396 29.45 31.49 -12.81
CA THR A 396 28.48 32.45 -12.29
C THR A 396 28.26 33.53 -13.34
N ILE A 397 27.00 33.77 -13.71
CA ILE A 397 26.61 34.80 -14.68
C ILE A 397 25.56 35.72 -14.06
N LYS A 398 25.66 37.00 -14.36
CA LYS A 398 24.64 37.97 -14.00
C LYS A 398 23.49 37.91 -15.02
N MET A 399 22.31 37.50 -14.57
CA MET A 399 21.11 37.36 -15.41
C MET A 399 19.95 38.16 -14.80
N PHE A 400 18.94 38.45 -15.62
CA PHE A 400 17.71 39.09 -15.19
C PHE A 400 16.57 38.07 -15.20
N TYR A 401 15.86 37.99 -14.08
CA TYR A 401 14.54 37.40 -13.97
C TYR A 401 13.59 38.41 -13.32
N GLU A 402 12.29 38.28 -13.56
CA GLU A 402 11.30 39.27 -13.07
C GLU A 402 11.18 39.25 -11.54
N ASP A 403 11.35 38.09 -10.91
CA ASP A 403 11.24 37.87 -9.46
C ASP A 403 12.48 38.37 -8.69
N THR A 404 13.68 38.25 -9.26
CA THR A 404 14.92 38.64 -8.56
C THR A 404 15.59 39.91 -9.10
N GLY A 405 15.16 40.40 -10.27
CA GLY A 405 15.89 41.42 -11.03
C GLY A 405 17.28 40.95 -11.49
N TRP A 406 18.20 41.91 -11.70
CA TRP A 406 19.57 41.64 -12.14
C TRP A 406 20.44 41.13 -10.99
N THR A 407 20.69 39.82 -10.95
CA THR A 407 21.50 39.19 -9.90
C THR A 407 22.38 38.08 -10.47
N ASN A 408 23.24 37.52 -9.62
CA ASN A 408 24.15 36.45 -9.98
C ASN A 408 23.46 35.09 -9.85
N TYR A 409 23.69 34.25 -10.86
CA TYR A 409 23.23 32.88 -10.90
C TYR A 409 24.41 31.95 -11.13
N ARG A 410 24.45 30.87 -10.36
CA ARG A 410 25.45 29.82 -10.46
C ARG A 410 24.90 28.75 -11.41
N LEU A 411 25.61 28.52 -12.51
CA LEU A 411 25.22 27.58 -13.56
C LEU A 411 25.83 26.21 -13.31
N PHE A 412 25.03 25.17 -13.48
CA PHE A 412 25.44 23.79 -13.29
C PHE A 412 25.09 22.94 -14.53
N GLU A 413 25.93 21.94 -14.79
CA GLU A 413 25.77 21.01 -15.91
C GLU A 413 25.95 19.56 -15.46
N TYR A 414 25.11 18.66 -15.96
CA TYR A 414 25.24 17.22 -15.82
C TYR A 414 25.31 16.57 -17.19
N ILE A 415 26.41 15.86 -17.47
CA ILE A 415 26.58 15.11 -18.70
C ILE A 415 25.89 13.76 -18.57
N VAL A 416 24.96 13.50 -19.48
CA VAL A 416 24.17 12.28 -19.51
C VAL A 416 24.96 11.23 -20.29
N ASN A 417 25.54 10.28 -19.55
CA ASN A 417 26.26 9.13 -20.10
C ASN A 417 25.34 7.94 -20.39
#